data_AF-A0A930E596-F1
#
_entry.id   AF-A0A930E596-F1
#
_cell.length_a   1.000
_cell.length_b   1.000
_cell.length_c   1.000
_cell.angle_alpha   90.00
_cell.angle_beta   90.00
_cell.angle_gamma   90.00
#
_symmetry.space_group_name_H-M   'P 1'
#
loop_
_entity.id
_entity.type
_entity.pdbx_description
1 polymer ?
#
loop_
_entity_poly.entity_id
_entity_poly.type
_entity_poly.pdbx_seq_one_letter_code
_entity_poly.pdbx_strand_id
1 'polypeptide(L)'
;MKKHEFNAKGMACPLPVVQTKKLLAEYDVVETTVDNFIATENLTKLAEQLNYNIDVKKVSDEEYVVTVSNPTAGKEEKKAKFIDTSEDRCVLPVIQAKRALEKDSLVELLVNDEENVKKIHDFAAGNNCKFVSEVTESGVYKVILEKEATKEKEQFLQIKDDSYVVVINKQIMGHGSEELGKKLMKAFLYTLTEQEVLPKKILFYNGGALLVDKNRSHVLKELKELEDNGVEIMCCGACIDYYKVDLAIGNSSNMYFIVEDMRTANRVVRP
;
A
#
# COMPACT_ATOMS: atom_id res chain seq x y z
N MET A 1 15.64 -18.74 -6.14
CA MET A 1 15.34 -17.40 -5.62
C MET A 1 16.53 -16.50 -5.89
N LYS A 2 16.32 -15.35 -6.54
CA LYS A 2 17.33 -14.33 -6.77
C LYS A 2 17.50 -13.50 -5.49
N LYS A 3 18.70 -13.53 -4.88
CA LYS A 3 19.06 -12.72 -3.70
C LYS A 3 19.92 -11.53 -4.13
N HIS A 4 19.75 -10.37 -3.50
CA HIS A 4 20.62 -9.21 -3.62
C HIS A 4 21.00 -8.64 -2.25
N GLU A 5 22.24 -8.19 -2.10
CA GLU A 5 22.74 -7.53 -0.89
C GLU A 5 22.99 -6.05 -1.20
N PHE A 6 22.43 -5.17 -0.37
CA PHE A 6 22.42 -3.74 -0.58
C PHE A 6 22.88 -3.01 0.69
N ASN A 7 23.96 -2.22 0.58
CA ASN A 7 24.45 -1.41 1.70
C ASN A 7 23.88 0.01 1.62
N ALA A 8 23.00 0.35 2.56
CA ALA A 8 22.31 1.63 2.66
C ALA A 8 22.84 2.52 3.82
N LYS A 9 23.97 2.17 4.43
CA LYS A 9 24.55 2.98 5.51
C LYS A 9 24.90 4.39 5.02
N GLY A 10 24.64 5.38 5.86
CA GLY A 10 24.85 6.80 5.56
C GLY A 10 23.81 7.41 4.62
N MET A 11 22.83 6.63 4.12
CA MET A 11 21.80 7.18 3.25
C MET A 11 20.71 7.88 4.05
N ALA A 12 20.45 9.14 3.70
CA ALA A 12 19.34 9.86 4.26
C ALA A 12 18.00 9.24 3.83
N CYS A 13 17.08 9.18 4.79
CA CYS A 13 15.70 8.83 4.56
C CYS A 13 15.06 9.77 3.49
N PRO A 14 14.32 9.27 2.47
CA PRO A 14 13.75 7.91 2.34
C PRO A 14 14.56 6.95 1.45
N LEU A 15 15.82 7.25 1.11
CA LEU A 15 16.57 6.50 0.09
C LEU A 15 16.69 4.99 0.37
N PRO A 16 16.96 4.51 1.60
CA PRO A 16 17.02 3.08 1.89
C PRO A 16 15.75 2.32 1.49
N VAL A 17 14.58 2.90 1.77
CA VAL A 17 13.26 2.32 1.47
C VAL A 17 13.02 2.31 -0.03
N VAL A 18 13.29 3.43 -0.71
CA VAL A 18 13.10 3.56 -2.16
C VAL A 18 13.97 2.57 -2.92
N GLN A 19 15.25 2.45 -2.56
CA GLN A 19 16.17 1.55 -3.26
C GLN A 19 15.86 0.08 -2.96
N THR A 20 15.54 -0.27 -1.71
CA THR A 20 15.10 -1.62 -1.35
C THR A 20 13.86 -2.03 -2.15
N LYS A 21 12.85 -1.15 -2.25
CA LYS A 21 11.64 -1.43 -3.05
C LYS A 21 11.94 -1.65 -4.53
N LYS A 22 12.85 -0.87 -5.12
CA LYS A 22 13.27 -1.06 -6.52
C LYS A 22 13.95 -2.41 -6.72
N LEU A 23 14.84 -2.80 -5.81
CA LEU A 23 15.52 -4.09 -5.88
C LEU A 23 14.53 -5.25 -5.72
N LEU A 24 13.51 -5.12 -4.87
CA LEU A 24 12.45 -6.12 -4.73
C LEU A 24 11.59 -6.32 -5.98
N ALA A 25 11.69 -5.44 -6.99
CA ALA A 25 11.06 -5.66 -8.30
C ALA A 25 11.86 -6.63 -9.21
N GLU A 26 13.16 -6.80 -8.93
CA GLU A 26 14.08 -7.62 -9.74
C GLU A 26 14.55 -8.88 -9.00
N TYR A 27 14.58 -8.83 -7.67
CA TYR A 27 15.10 -9.86 -6.78
C TYR A 27 14.01 -10.35 -5.82
N ASP A 28 14.04 -11.65 -5.55
CA ASP A 28 13.09 -12.33 -4.66
C ASP A 28 13.38 -12.04 -3.18
N VAL A 29 14.66 -11.79 -2.87
CA VAL A 29 15.17 -11.49 -1.53
C VAL A 29 16.14 -10.32 -1.62
N VAL A 30 15.94 -9.30 -0.81
CA VAL A 30 16.86 -8.17 -0.66
C VAL A 30 17.30 -8.07 0.79
N GLU A 31 18.61 -8.14 1.02
CA GLU A 31 19.24 -7.95 2.32
C GLU A 31 19.85 -6.55 2.36
N THR A 32 19.22 -5.65 3.14
CA THR A 32 19.60 -4.25 3.24
C THR A 32 20.34 -3.98 4.56
N THR A 33 21.59 -3.52 4.49
CA THR A 33 22.36 -3.08 5.66
C THR A 33 22.09 -1.60 5.93
N VAL A 34 21.67 -1.26 7.15
CA VAL A 34 21.35 0.11 7.60
C VAL A 34 22.08 0.45 8.90
N ASP A 35 22.23 1.74 9.19
CA ASP A 35 23.04 2.26 10.30
C ASP A 35 22.24 2.69 11.53
N ASN A 36 20.90 2.65 11.47
CA ASN A 36 20.06 3.09 12.57
C ASN A 36 18.76 2.28 12.67
N PHE A 37 18.20 2.24 13.87
CA PHE A 37 16.96 1.52 14.17
C PHE A 37 15.75 2.05 13.38
N ILE A 38 15.64 3.36 13.17
CA ILE A 38 14.51 3.96 12.43
C ILE A 38 14.45 3.46 10.98
N ALA A 39 15.60 3.22 10.35
CA ALA A 39 15.67 2.62 9.03
C ALA A 39 15.12 1.18 9.02
N THR A 40 15.28 0.43 10.12
CA THR A 40 14.71 -0.91 10.26
C THR A 40 13.18 -0.85 10.34
N GLU A 41 12.61 0.05 11.16
CA GLU A 41 11.16 0.24 11.25
C GLU A 41 10.55 0.66 9.91
N ASN A 42 11.26 1.51 9.17
CA ASN A 42 10.84 1.95 7.84
C ASN A 42 10.83 0.80 6.82
N LEU A 43 11.79 -0.11 6.88
CA LEU A 43 11.82 -1.30 6.01
C LEU A 43 10.80 -2.37 6.44
N THR A 44 10.51 -2.49 7.73
CA THR A 44 9.39 -3.29 8.25
C THR A 44 8.06 -2.83 7.67
N LYS A 45 7.79 -1.52 7.73
CA LYS A 45 6.56 -0.96 7.13
C LYS A 45 6.47 -1.22 5.63
N LEU A 46 7.59 -1.14 4.91
CA LEU A 46 7.64 -1.47 3.49
C LEU A 46 7.24 -2.94 3.25
N ALA A 47 7.79 -3.87 4.02
CA ALA A 47 7.49 -5.29 3.87
C ALA A 47 6.02 -5.59 4.20
N GLU A 48 5.47 -5.02 5.28
CA GLU A 48 4.07 -5.17 5.66
C GLU A 48 3.12 -4.67 4.56
N GLN A 49 3.39 -3.49 3.99
CA GLN A 49 2.61 -2.93 2.89
C GLN A 49 2.63 -3.80 1.63
N LEU A 50 3.77 -4.42 1.33
CA LEU A 50 3.91 -5.35 0.21
C LEU A 50 3.38 -6.74 0.53
N ASN A 51 2.99 -6.99 1.79
CA ASN A 51 2.66 -8.31 2.32
C ASN A 51 3.82 -9.31 2.13
N TYR A 52 5.05 -8.86 2.40
CA TYR A 52 6.30 -9.61 2.27
C TYR A 52 6.80 -10.10 3.63
N ASN A 53 7.64 -11.14 3.61
CA ASN A 53 8.31 -11.62 4.81
C ASN A 53 9.48 -10.69 5.15
N ILE A 54 9.72 -10.47 6.44
CA ILE A 54 10.84 -9.68 6.92
C ILE A 54 11.56 -10.32 8.10
N ASP A 55 12.89 -10.19 8.11
CA ASP A 55 13.77 -10.54 9.23
C ASP A 55 14.72 -9.37 9.52
N VAL A 56 14.94 -9.06 10.81
CA VAL A 56 15.80 -7.96 11.23
C VAL A 56 16.84 -8.48 12.21
N LYS A 57 18.12 -8.31 11.87
CA LYS A 57 19.26 -8.72 12.68
C LYS A 57 20.09 -7.52 13.11
N LYS A 58 20.19 -7.28 14.42
CA LYS A 58 21.12 -6.30 14.99
C LYS A 58 22.53 -6.89 15.01
N VAL A 59 23.48 -6.24 14.34
CA VAL A 59 24.90 -6.64 14.31
C VAL A 59 25.70 -5.85 15.35
N SER A 60 25.44 -4.55 15.44
CA SER A 60 25.98 -3.66 16.48
C SER A 60 25.00 -2.51 16.77
N ASP A 61 25.37 -1.52 17.58
CA ASP A 61 24.53 -0.34 17.83
C ASP A 61 24.38 0.58 16.61
N GLU A 62 25.30 0.48 15.64
CA GLU A 62 25.32 1.30 14.41
C GLU A 62 25.19 0.43 13.15
N GLU A 63 24.78 -0.83 13.28
CA GLU A 63 24.68 -1.74 12.15
C GLU A 63 23.56 -2.77 12.33
N TYR A 64 22.63 -2.74 11.39
CA TYR A 64 21.48 -3.63 11.29
C TYR A 64 21.40 -4.21 9.89
N VAL A 65 21.00 -5.47 9.79
CA VAL A 65 20.76 -6.16 8.52
C VAL A 65 19.28 -6.52 8.46
N VAL A 66 18.59 -6.01 7.45
CA VAL A 66 17.15 -6.22 7.23
C VAL A 66 16.95 -7.02 5.97
N THR A 67 16.39 -8.23 6.09
CA THR A 67 16.11 -9.12 4.96
C THR A 67 14.63 -9.07 4.63
N VAL A 68 14.29 -8.59 3.43
CA VAL A 68 12.92 -8.59 2.91
C VAL A 68 12.80 -9.62 1.81
N SER A 69 11.80 -10.49 1.86
CA SER A 69 11.60 -11.55 0.87
C SER A 69 10.15 -11.69 0.42
N ASN A 70 9.97 -11.90 -0.88
CA ASN A 70 8.66 -12.13 -1.48
C ASN A 70 8.16 -13.56 -1.14
N PRO A 71 7.03 -13.73 -0.43
CA PRO A 71 6.51 -15.03 -0.02
C PRO A 71 5.97 -15.89 -1.19
N THR A 72 5.80 -15.31 -2.38
CA THR A 72 5.36 -16.02 -3.59
C THR A 72 6.49 -16.36 -4.55
N ALA A 73 7.73 -15.90 -4.28
CA ALA A 73 8.89 -16.23 -5.10
C ALA A 73 9.16 -17.74 -5.09
N GLY A 74 8.82 -18.41 -6.20
CA GLY A 74 8.90 -19.88 -6.35
C GLY A 74 7.56 -20.61 -6.36
N LYS A 75 6.43 -19.91 -6.25
CA LYS A 75 5.12 -20.46 -6.65
C LYS A 75 4.94 -20.19 -8.14
N GLU A 76 4.74 -21.25 -8.92
CA GLU A 76 4.41 -21.16 -10.35
C GLU A 76 3.33 -20.10 -10.57
N GLU A 77 3.46 -19.31 -11.64
CA GLU A 77 2.37 -18.52 -12.20
C GLU A 77 1.11 -19.39 -12.25
N LYS A 78 -0.07 -18.82 -11.95
CA LYS A 78 -1.33 -19.55 -12.07
C LYS A 78 -1.42 -20.13 -13.48
N LYS A 79 -1.16 -21.44 -13.60
CA LYS A 79 -1.19 -22.15 -14.88
C LYS A 79 -2.64 -22.14 -15.34
N ALA A 80 -2.93 -21.37 -16.39
CA ALA A 80 -4.25 -21.37 -16.99
C ALA A 80 -4.59 -22.80 -17.44
N LYS A 81 -5.80 -23.25 -17.15
CA LYS A 81 -6.25 -24.53 -17.67
C LYS A 81 -6.54 -24.37 -19.15
N PHE A 82 -5.71 -25.00 -19.97
CA PHE A 82 -5.85 -25.02 -21.41
C PHE A 82 -6.91 -26.04 -21.86
N ILE A 83 -7.82 -25.60 -22.71
CA ILE A 83 -8.88 -26.43 -23.30
C ILE A 83 -8.94 -26.12 -24.80
N ASP A 84 -8.66 -27.12 -25.63
CA ASP A 84 -8.81 -27.00 -27.08
C ASP A 84 -10.24 -27.39 -27.48
N THR A 85 -10.99 -26.44 -28.04
CA THR A 85 -12.36 -26.67 -28.54
C THR A 85 -12.46 -26.46 -30.05
N SER A 86 -11.32 -26.38 -30.74
CA SER A 86 -11.25 -26.05 -32.17
C SER A 86 -11.85 -27.10 -33.10
N GLU A 87 -12.12 -28.32 -32.59
CA GLU A 87 -12.80 -29.39 -33.35
C GLU A 87 -14.30 -29.56 -33.00
N ASP A 88 -14.83 -28.80 -32.02
CA ASP A 88 -16.18 -28.99 -31.50
C ASP A 88 -17.26 -28.23 -32.30
N ARG A 89 -18.51 -28.76 -32.35
CA ARG A 89 -19.68 -28.11 -32.98
C ARG A 89 -20.62 -27.42 -31.98
N CYS A 90 -20.94 -26.16 -32.29
CA CYS A 90 -22.10 -25.28 -31.94
C CYS A 90 -22.55 -25.07 -30.47
N VAL A 91 -22.34 -25.99 -29.52
CA VAL A 91 -22.78 -25.81 -28.10
C VAL A 91 -21.76 -26.22 -27.03
N LEU A 92 -20.65 -26.87 -27.41
CA LEU A 92 -19.68 -27.41 -26.46
C LEU A 92 -18.72 -26.37 -25.83
N PRO A 93 -18.20 -25.35 -26.56
CA PRO A 93 -17.20 -24.44 -26.00
C PRO A 93 -17.66 -23.69 -24.73
N VAL A 94 -18.91 -23.23 -24.69
CA VAL A 94 -19.48 -22.54 -23.51
C VAL A 94 -19.67 -23.50 -22.33
N ILE A 95 -20.08 -24.74 -22.58
CA ILE A 95 -20.27 -25.76 -21.54
C ILE A 95 -18.90 -26.15 -20.94
N GLN A 96 -17.87 -26.28 -21.78
CA GLN A 96 -16.52 -26.59 -21.35
C GLN A 96 -15.90 -25.43 -20.56
N ALA A 97 -16.08 -24.18 -21.03
CA ALA A 97 -15.71 -22.98 -20.30
C ALA A 97 -16.35 -22.95 -18.90
N LYS A 98 -17.67 -23.20 -18.82
CA LYS A 98 -18.40 -23.25 -17.55
C LYS A 98 -17.86 -24.32 -16.60
N ARG A 99 -17.70 -25.56 -17.07
CA ARG A 99 -17.16 -26.69 -16.27
C ARG A 99 -15.73 -26.44 -15.80
N ALA A 100 -14.93 -25.75 -16.61
CA ALA A 100 -13.58 -25.38 -16.23
C ALA A 100 -13.58 -24.33 -15.11
N LEU A 101 -14.43 -23.31 -15.21
CA LEU A 101 -14.58 -22.24 -14.20
C LEU A 101 -15.26 -22.69 -12.89
N GLU A 102 -15.81 -23.90 -12.84
CA GLU A 102 -16.24 -24.53 -11.58
C GLU A 102 -15.04 -24.97 -10.73
N LYS A 103 -13.91 -25.33 -11.36
CA LYS A 103 -12.72 -25.87 -10.68
C LYS A 103 -11.53 -24.92 -10.71
N ASP A 104 -11.40 -24.11 -11.74
CA ASP A 104 -10.22 -23.33 -12.06
C ASP A 104 -10.57 -21.82 -12.14
N SER A 105 -9.75 -20.94 -11.57
CA SER A 105 -10.01 -19.49 -11.58
C SER A 105 -9.61 -18.80 -12.89
N LEU A 106 -8.81 -19.47 -13.72
CA LEU A 106 -8.27 -18.96 -14.97
C LEU A 106 -8.29 -20.08 -16.02
N VAL A 107 -8.96 -19.83 -17.15
CA VAL A 107 -9.19 -20.81 -18.22
C VAL A 107 -8.80 -20.18 -19.56
N GLU A 108 -8.07 -20.94 -20.37
CA GLU A 108 -7.70 -20.57 -21.74
C GLU A 108 -8.35 -21.57 -22.71
N LEU A 109 -9.03 -21.04 -23.74
CA LEU A 109 -9.80 -21.80 -24.72
C LEU A 109 -9.33 -21.47 -26.14
N LEU A 110 -9.22 -22.48 -26.99
CA LEU A 110 -9.11 -22.28 -28.45
C LEU A 110 -10.47 -22.53 -29.11
N VAL A 111 -10.91 -21.59 -29.93
CA VAL A 111 -12.24 -21.54 -30.54
C VAL A 111 -12.10 -21.29 -32.04
N ASN A 112 -12.80 -22.06 -32.87
CA ASN A 112 -12.65 -22.08 -34.32
C ASN A 112 -13.57 -21.10 -35.08
N ASP A 113 -14.57 -20.51 -34.42
CA ASP A 113 -15.50 -19.57 -35.06
C ASP A 113 -15.89 -18.40 -34.15
N GLU A 114 -16.14 -17.26 -34.80
CA GLU A 114 -16.50 -15.99 -34.15
C GLU A 114 -17.85 -16.06 -33.41
N GLU A 115 -18.78 -16.91 -33.88
CA GLU A 115 -20.10 -17.08 -33.26
C GLU A 115 -19.96 -17.70 -31.85
N ASN A 116 -19.07 -18.66 -31.68
CA ASN A 116 -18.75 -19.28 -30.40
C ASN A 116 -17.95 -18.34 -29.48
N VAL A 117 -17.04 -17.52 -30.03
CA VAL A 117 -16.38 -16.45 -29.26
C VAL A 117 -17.41 -15.50 -28.65
N LYS A 118 -18.42 -15.10 -29.45
CA LYS A 118 -19.52 -14.25 -28.98
C LYS A 118 -20.37 -14.91 -27.89
N LYS A 119 -20.69 -16.20 -28.04
CA LYS A 119 -21.43 -16.96 -27.00
C LYS A 119 -20.62 -17.07 -25.70
N ILE A 120 -19.29 -17.21 -25.77
CA ILE A 120 -18.42 -17.25 -24.58
C ILE A 120 -18.32 -15.86 -23.94
N HIS A 121 -18.27 -14.79 -24.74
CA HIS A 121 -18.35 -13.41 -24.24
C HIS A 121 -19.66 -13.17 -23.48
N ASP A 122 -20.81 -13.55 -24.06
CA ASP A 122 -22.12 -13.40 -23.41
C ASP A 122 -22.21 -14.20 -22.10
N PHE A 123 -21.63 -15.41 -22.09
CA PHE A 123 -21.49 -16.21 -20.89
C PHE A 123 -20.62 -15.51 -19.83
N ALA A 124 -19.47 -14.94 -20.21
CA ALA A 124 -18.56 -14.26 -19.28
C ALA A 124 -19.21 -13.01 -18.67
N ALA A 125 -19.91 -12.21 -19.49
CA ALA A 125 -20.67 -11.04 -19.06
C ALA A 125 -21.78 -11.41 -18.06
N GLY A 126 -22.46 -12.55 -18.27
CA GLY A 126 -23.49 -13.05 -17.37
C GLY A 126 -23.00 -13.68 -16.06
N ASN A 127 -21.70 -14.01 -15.94
CA ASN A 127 -21.14 -14.79 -14.83
C ASN A 127 -19.97 -14.11 -14.10
N ASN A 128 -19.86 -12.77 -14.17
CA ASN A 128 -18.81 -12.00 -13.48
C ASN A 128 -17.39 -12.52 -13.80
N CYS A 129 -17.14 -12.87 -15.06
CA CYS A 129 -15.83 -13.30 -15.53
C CYS A 129 -15.23 -12.24 -16.44
N LYS A 130 -13.94 -11.95 -16.29
CA LYS A 130 -13.20 -11.18 -17.28
C LYS A 130 -13.00 -12.03 -18.52
N PHE A 131 -13.15 -11.41 -19.68
CA PHE A 131 -13.01 -12.04 -20.99
C PHE A 131 -12.01 -11.27 -21.84
N VAL A 132 -11.05 -11.97 -22.43
CA VAL A 132 -10.13 -11.44 -23.44
C VAL A 132 -10.11 -12.43 -24.60
N SER A 133 -10.18 -11.94 -25.84
CA SER A 133 -9.99 -12.77 -27.03
C SER A 133 -8.97 -12.16 -27.98
N GLU A 134 -8.19 -13.03 -28.63
CA GLU A 134 -7.23 -12.68 -29.67
C GLU A 134 -7.30 -13.69 -30.83
N VAL A 135 -6.99 -13.24 -32.04
CA VAL A 135 -6.93 -14.11 -33.23
C VAL A 135 -5.50 -14.56 -33.44
N THR A 136 -5.27 -15.86 -33.55
CA THR A 136 -3.95 -16.44 -33.80
C THR A 136 -3.60 -16.42 -35.29
N GLU A 137 -2.31 -16.59 -35.62
CA GLU A 137 -1.81 -16.60 -37.00
C GLU A 137 -2.45 -17.70 -37.88
N SER A 138 -3.02 -18.75 -37.27
CA SER A 138 -3.72 -19.84 -37.95
C SER A 138 -5.22 -19.59 -38.19
N GLY A 139 -5.74 -18.42 -37.81
CA GLY A 139 -7.17 -18.07 -37.94
C GLY A 139 -8.08 -18.63 -36.84
N VAL A 140 -7.50 -19.26 -35.80
CA VAL A 140 -8.21 -19.74 -34.61
C VAL A 140 -8.22 -18.66 -33.54
N TYR A 141 -9.31 -18.55 -32.77
CA TYR A 141 -9.45 -17.57 -31.69
C TYR A 141 -8.95 -18.16 -30.37
N LYS A 142 -8.07 -17.44 -29.68
CA LYS A 142 -7.68 -17.74 -28.30
C LYS A 142 -8.50 -16.87 -27.36
N VAL A 143 -9.18 -17.50 -26.40
CA VAL A 143 -10.07 -16.87 -25.44
C VAL A 143 -9.59 -17.15 -24.02
N ILE A 144 -9.42 -16.10 -23.21
CA ILE A 144 -9.02 -16.18 -21.82
C ILE A 144 -10.19 -15.73 -20.94
N LEU A 145 -10.56 -16.58 -19.99
CA LEU A 145 -11.59 -16.35 -18.99
C LEU A 145 -10.99 -16.35 -17.60
N GLU A 146 -11.23 -15.29 -16.82
CA GLU A 146 -10.82 -15.21 -15.42
C GLU A 146 -12.05 -14.98 -14.54
N LYS A 147 -12.27 -15.87 -13.57
CA LYS A 147 -13.37 -15.77 -12.61
C LYS A 147 -13.03 -14.68 -11.59
N GLU A 148 -13.83 -13.61 -11.55
CA GLU A 148 -13.68 -12.64 -10.47
C GLU A 148 -14.18 -13.26 -9.16
N ALA A 149 -13.41 -13.09 -8.08
CA ALA A 149 -13.87 -13.50 -6.76
C ALA A 149 -15.17 -12.74 -6.45
N THR A 150 -16.25 -13.48 -6.22
CA THR A 150 -17.55 -12.93 -5.84
C THR A 150 -17.39 -12.15 -4.54
N LYS A 151 -17.28 -10.83 -4.62
CA LYS A 151 -17.78 -9.98 -3.53
C LYS A 151 -19.29 -10.03 -3.66
N GLU A 152 -19.96 -10.56 -2.64
CA GLU A 152 -21.41 -10.51 -2.54
C GLU A 152 -21.88 -9.09 -2.88
N LYS A 153 -22.94 -8.98 -3.71
CA LYS A 153 -23.57 -7.70 -4.03
C LYS A 153 -24.26 -7.17 -2.77
N GLU A 154 -23.49 -6.58 -1.88
CA GLU A 154 -24.02 -5.57 -0.98
C GLU A 154 -24.47 -4.39 -1.83
N GLN A 155 -25.70 -3.94 -1.61
CA GLN A 155 -26.18 -2.69 -2.17
C GLN A 155 -25.17 -1.59 -1.80
N PHE A 156 -24.38 -1.13 -2.78
CA PHE A 156 -23.56 0.06 -2.60
C PHE A 156 -24.50 1.25 -2.42
N LEU A 157 -24.81 1.60 -1.16
CA LEU A 157 -24.91 3.02 -0.85
C LEU A 157 -23.61 3.63 -1.38
N GLN A 158 -23.69 4.65 -2.23
CA GLN A 158 -22.55 5.50 -2.50
C GLN A 158 -22.21 6.23 -1.19
N ILE A 159 -21.52 5.54 -0.29
CA ILE A 159 -20.88 6.16 0.87
C ILE A 159 -19.75 6.98 0.25
N LYS A 160 -19.96 8.28 0.17
CA LYS A 160 -18.91 9.21 -0.19
C LYS A 160 -17.82 9.04 0.86
N ASP A 161 -16.66 8.54 0.44
CA ASP A 161 -15.52 8.36 1.33
C ASP A 161 -14.94 9.74 1.68
N ASP A 162 -15.50 10.36 2.72
CA ASP A 162 -15.10 11.67 3.23
C ASP A 162 -13.83 11.59 4.10
N SER A 163 -13.10 10.46 4.07
CA SER A 163 -11.87 10.30 4.82
C SER A 163 -10.79 11.29 4.38
N TYR A 164 -9.95 11.67 5.33
CA TYR A 164 -8.93 12.66 5.12
C TYR A 164 -7.74 12.42 6.06
N VAL A 165 -6.63 13.05 5.72
CA VAL A 165 -5.43 13.11 6.56
C VAL A 165 -5.12 14.57 6.87
N VAL A 166 -4.46 14.80 8.00
CA VAL A 166 -3.96 16.12 8.40
C VAL A 166 -2.44 16.12 8.28
N VAL A 167 -1.88 17.21 7.75
CA VAL A 167 -0.43 17.39 7.62
C VAL A 167 -0.01 18.62 8.40
N ILE A 168 0.89 18.43 9.37
CA ILE A 168 1.41 19.51 10.22
C ILE A 168 2.93 19.62 10.02
N ASN A 169 3.35 20.71 9.37
CA ASN A 169 4.75 20.94 9.02
C ASN A 169 5.48 21.94 9.94
N LYS A 170 4.78 22.53 10.92
CA LYS A 170 5.29 23.56 11.83
C LYS A 170 4.71 23.37 13.23
N GLN A 171 5.43 23.86 14.23
CA GLN A 171 4.98 23.88 15.63
C GLN A 171 3.90 24.96 15.90
N ILE A 172 3.62 25.82 14.93
CA ILE A 172 2.63 26.90 15.02
C ILE A 172 1.72 26.87 13.80
N MET A 173 0.48 27.33 13.97
CA MET A 173 -0.49 27.48 12.88
C MET A 173 -0.33 28.85 12.20
N GLY A 174 -0.35 28.87 10.87
CA GLY A 174 -0.19 30.09 10.08
C GLY A 174 1.21 30.71 10.10
N HIS A 175 1.26 32.04 9.88
CA HIS A 175 2.48 32.84 9.85
C HIS A 175 2.31 34.07 10.74
N GLY A 176 3.39 34.54 11.37
CA GLY A 176 3.38 35.74 12.23
C GLY A 176 3.77 35.43 13.67
N SER A 177 2.97 35.91 14.63
CA SER A 177 3.23 35.77 16.07
C SER A 177 3.31 34.30 16.49
N GLU A 178 4.44 33.91 17.09
CA GLU A 178 4.65 32.55 17.59
C GLU A 178 3.69 32.21 18.74
N GLU A 179 3.45 33.16 19.66
CA GLU A 179 2.55 32.94 20.80
C GLU A 179 1.12 32.65 20.33
N LEU A 180 0.63 33.46 19.40
CA LEU A 180 -0.69 33.26 18.81
C LEU A 180 -0.73 31.95 18.01
N GLY A 181 0.29 31.69 17.19
CA GLY A 181 0.35 30.49 16.37
C GLY A 181 0.36 29.18 17.18
N LYS A 182 0.98 29.16 18.37
CA LYS A 182 0.89 28.02 19.31
C LYS A 182 -0.53 27.85 19.87
N LYS A 183 -1.17 28.95 20.28
CA LYS A 183 -2.57 28.92 20.75
C LYS A 183 -3.51 28.41 19.67
N LEU A 184 -3.31 28.85 18.42
CA LEU A 184 -4.10 28.41 17.26
C LEU A 184 -3.85 26.94 16.92
N MET A 185 -2.60 26.46 16.94
CA MET A 185 -2.29 25.04 16.72
C MET A 185 -2.96 24.15 17.75
N LYS A 186 -2.89 24.54 19.04
CA LYS A 186 -3.60 23.84 20.11
C LYS A 186 -5.11 23.84 19.92
N ALA A 187 -5.68 25.01 19.60
CA ALA A 187 -7.11 25.14 19.34
C ALA A 187 -7.55 24.28 18.15
N PHE A 188 -6.76 24.22 17.07
CA PHE A 188 -7.02 23.37 15.93
C PHE A 188 -7.06 21.88 16.30
N LEU A 189 -6.04 21.39 17.01
CA LEU A 189 -5.99 19.97 17.43
C LEU A 189 -7.09 19.62 18.42
N TYR A 190 -7.42 20.51 19.35
CA TYR A 190 -8.57 20.35 20.23
C TYR A 190 -9.89 20.33 19.44
N THR A 191 -10.12 21.27 18.52
CA THR A 191 -11.36 21.25 17.71
C THR A 191 -11.43 20.02 16.79
N LEU A 192 -10.27 19.46 16.42
CA LEU A 192 -10.18 18.23 15.65
C LEU A 192 -10.66 17.01 16.45
N THR A 193 -10.43 16.94 17.78
CA THR A 193 -10.97 15.86 18.64
C THR A 193 -12.50 15.89 18.70
N GLU A 194 -13.09 17.07 18.57
CA GLU A 194 -14.54 17.29 18.64
C GLU A 194 -15.28 17.03 17.32
N GLN A 195 -14.58 16.65 16.25
CA GLN A 195 -15.24 16.39 14.96
C GLN A 195 -15.92 15.01 14.95
N GLU A 196 -17.12 14.94 14.37
CA GLU A 196 -17.82 13.66 14.16
C GLU A 196 -17.02 12.66 13.32
N VAL A 197 -16.22 13.19 12.37
CA VAL A 197 -15.33 12.41 11.51
C VAL A 197 -13.89 12.84 11.73
N LEU A 198 -13.14 11.98 12.42
CA LEU A 198 -11.71 12.16 12.68
C LEU A 198 -10.87 11.84 11.42
N PRO A 199 -9.67 12.42 11.29
CA PRO A 199 -8.76 12.04 10.23
C PRO A 199 -8.27 10.60 10.43
N LYS A 200 -7.96 9.91 9.34
CA LYS A 200 -7.32 8.58 9.41
C LYS A 200 -5.91 8.66 10.00
N LYS A 201 -5.20 9.75 9.68
CA LYS A 201 -3.78 9.94 10.02
C LYS A 201 -3.42 11.41 10.18
N ILE A 202 -2.49 11.70 11.08
CA ILE A 202 -1.80 12.99 11.19
C ILE A 202 -0.31 12.81 10.89
N LEU A 203 0.15 13.52 9.87
CA LEU A 203 1.52 13.47 9.36
C LEU A 203 2.32 14.68 9.85
N PHE A 204 3.35 14.43 10.64
CA PHE A 204 4.27 15.45 11.14
C PHE A 204 5.60 15.42 10.39
N TYR A 205 6.05 16.57 9.88
CA TYR A 205 7.40 16.74 9.35
C TYR A 205 7.91 18.16 9.58
N ASN A 206 9.20 18.39 9.33
CA ASN A 206 9.88 19.66 9.61
C ASN A 206 9.63 20.11 11.07
N GLY A 207 9.32 21.38 11.33
CA GLY A 207 9.07 21.88 12.67
C GLY A 207 7.83 21.27 13.35
N GLY A 208 6.94 20.61 12.60
CA GLY A 208 5.81 19.86 13.16
C GLY A 208 6.25 18.68 14.02
N ALA A 209 7.43 18.10 13.76
CA ALA A 209 7.98 17.01 14.56
C ALA A 209 8.17 17.37 16.05
N LEU A 210 8.31 18.66 16.38
CA LEU A 210 8.43 19.12 17.75
C LEU A 210 7.12 19.02 18.55
N LEU A 211 5.98 18.82 17.88
CA LEU A 211 4.68 18.66 18.53
C LEU A 211 4.44 17.24 19.06
N VAL A 212 5.25 16.26 18.66
CA VAL A 212 5.19 14.89 19.20
C VAL A 212 6.30 14.62 20.22
N ASP A 213 7.10 15.65 20.54
CA ASP A 213 8.20 15.56 21.50
C ASP A 213 7.73 15.64 22.95
N LYS A 214 8.30 14.80 23.81
CA LYS A 214 7.97 14.67 25.24
C LYS A 214 8.10 15.97 26.04
N ASN A 215 9.08 16.80 25.71
CA ASN A 215 9.47 17.95 26.53
C ASN A 215 9.12 19.29 25.87
N ARG A 216 9.01 19.33 24.53
CA ARG A 216 8.83 20.56 23.76
C ARG A 216 7.40 20.78 23.26
N SER A 217 6.60 19.72 23.23
CA SER A 217 5.23 19.83 22.74
C SER A 217 4.30 20.52 23.74
N HIS A 218 3.45 21.40 23.23
CA HIS A 218 2.39 22.08 23.99
C HIS A 218 0.99 21.50 23.71
N VAL A 219 0.93 20.37 22.99
CA VAL A 219 -0.30 19.76 22.47
C VAL A 219 -0.37 18.24 22.65
N LEU A 220 0.49 17.64 23.48
CA LEU A 220 0.51 16.17 23.67
C LEU A 220 -0.82 15.61 24.16
N LYS A 221 -1.58 16.39 24.94
CA LYS A 221 -2.88 15.95 25.45
C LYS A 221 -3.87 15.75 24.30
N GLU A 222 -3.98 16.74 23.42
CA GLU A 222 -4.89 16.69 22.27
C GLU A 222 -4.45 15.60 21.28
N LEU A 223 -3.14 15.44 21.06
CA LEU A 223 -2.63 14.35 20.22
C LEU A 223 -2.92 12.98 20.83
N LYS A 224 -2.81 12.84 22.16
CA LYS A 224 -3.11 11.56 22.84
C LYS A 224 -4.57 11.18 22.70
N GLU A 225 -5.45 12.16 22.85
CA GLU A 225 -6.88 11.95 22.64
C GLU A 225 -7.19 11.53 21.20
N LEU A 226 -6.55 12.13 20.19
CA LEU A 226 -6.71 11.70 18.79
C LEU A 226 -6.21 10.25 18.58
N GLU A 227 -5.03 9.91 19.11
CA GLU A 227 -4.48 8.56 19.02
C GLU A 227 -5.38 7.51 19.71
N ASP A 228 -5.88 7.83 20.90
CA ASP A 228 -6.79 6.96 21.67
C ASP A 228 -8.14 6.75 20.94
N ASN A 229 -8.55 7.72 20.12
CA ASN A 229 -9.72 7.62 19.23
C ASN A 229 -9.39 7.01 17.85
N GLY A 230 -8.22 6.39 17.70
CA GLY A 230 -7.86 5.61 16.51
C GLY A 230 -7.24 6.40 15.36
N VAL A 231 -6.85 7.66 15.59
CA VAL A 231 -6.10 8.45 14.60
C VAL A 231 -4.64 8.01 14.60
N GLU A 232 -4.11 7.59 13.45
CA GLU A 232 -2.71 7.21 13.35
C GLU A 232 -1.80 8.45 13.38
N ILE A 233 -0.83 8.51 14.30
CA ILE A 233 0.13 9.62 14.38
C ILE A 233 1.48 9.17 13.83
N MET A 234 1.97 9.90 12.83
CA MET A 234 3.18 9.55 12.09
C MET A 234 4.13 10.74 12.01
N CYS A 235 5.38 10.55 12.43
CA CYS A 235 6.40 11.59 12.44
C CYS A 235 7.59 11.24 11.55
N CYS A 236 8.01 12.16 10.67
CA CYS A 236 9.15 11.96 9.78
C CYS A 236 10.45 11.66 10.54
N GLY A 237 11.04 10.50 10.30
CA GLY A 237 12.25 10.00 10.94
C GLY A 237 13.45 10.94 10.78
N ALA A 238 13.67 11.49 9.58
CA ALA A 238 14.74 12.48 9.38
C ALA A 238 14.55 13.73 10.26
N CYS A 239 13.31 14.11 10.57
CA CYS A 239 13.03 15.22 11.48
C CYS A 239 13.24 14.82 12.95
N ILE A 240 12.90 13.59 13.33
CA ILE A 240 13.22 13.02 14.64
C ILE A 240 14.74 13.07 14.87
N ASP A 241 15.52 12.60 13.88
CA ASP A 241 16.98 12.55 13.97
C ASP A 241 17.62 13.94 14.00
N TYR A 242 17.12 14.87 13.20
CA TYR A 242 17.63 16.24 13.12
C TYR A 242 17.34 17.04 14.40
N TYR A 243 16.08 17.04 14.85
CA TYR A 243 15.66 17.80 16.03
C TYR A 243 15.91 17.05 17.34
N LYS A 244 16.43 15.83 17.29
CA LYS A 244 16.61 14.92 18.44
C LYS A 244 15.30 14.81 19.23
N VAL A 245 14.22 14.44 18.53
CA VAL A 245 12.89 14.30 19.13
C VAL A 245 12.87 13.11 20.08
N ASP A 246 12.50 13.36 21.33
CA ASP A 246 12.13 12.31 22.29
C ASP A 246 10.66 12.00 22.06
N LEU A 247 10.38 11.00 21.21
CA LEU A 247 9.05 10.72 20.70
C LEU A 247 8.11 10.26 21.83
N ALA A 248 7.16 11.12 22.21
CA ALA A 248 6.19 10.82 23.26
C ALA A 248 4.89 10.20 22.73
N ILE A 249 4.59 10.39 21.45
CA ILE A 249 3.35 9.92 20.83
C ILE A 249 3.53 9.61 19.34
N GLY A 250 2.80 8.62 18.83
CA GLY A 250 2.87 8.16 17.45
C GLY A 250 4.12 7.36 17.12
N ASN A 251 4.32 7.12 15.81
CA ASN A 251 5.39 6.28 15.30
C ASN A 251 6.31 7.03 14.32
N SER A 252 7.53 6.53 14.16
CA SER A 252 8.45 7.01 13.12
C SER A 252 7.89 6.74 11.71
N SER A 253 8.22 7.59 10.74
CA SER A 253 7.81 7.48 9.35
C SER A 253 8.92 8.01 8.44
N ASN A 254 8.65 8.13 7.14
CA ASN A 254 9.57 8.69 6.18
C ASN A 254 8.85 9.42 5.05
N MET A 255 9.61 10.16 4.25
CA MET A 255 9.04 10.91 3.14
C MET A 255 8.38 10.02 2.07
N TYR A 256 8.83 8.77 1.90
CA TYR A 256 8.21 7.83 0.96
C TYR A 256 6.77 7.51 1.39
N PHE A 257 6.56 7.10 2.65
CA PHE A 257 5.22 6.82 3.18
C PHE A 257 4.37 8.09 3.33
N ILE A 258 4.97 9.23 3.72
CA ILE A 258 4.25 10.51 3.78
C ILE A 258 3.68 10.88 2.41
N VAL A 259 4.47 10.79 1.34
CA VAL A 259 3.99 11.08 -0.02
C VAL A 259 2.93 10.08 -0.45
N GLU A 260 3.09 8.80 -0.11
CA GLU A 260 2.08 7.77 -0.38
C GLU A 260 0.76 8.10 0.31
N ASP A 261 0.77 8.32 1.63
CA ASP A 261 -0.39 8.70 2.44
C ASP A 261 -1.09 9.95 1.88
N MET A 262 -0.32 10.98 1.53
CA MET A 262 -0.86 12.22 0.96
C MET A 262 -1.45 12.03 -0.43
N ARG A 263 -0.88 11.15 -1.25
CA ARG A 263 -1.35 10.87 -2.62
C ARG A 263 -2.60 10.00 -2.63
N THR A 264 -2.72 9.06 -1.69
CA THR A 264 -3.86 8.14 -1.61
C THR A 264 -5.02 8.68 -0.79
N ALA A 265 -4.82 9.73 0.01
CA ALA A 265 -5.90 10.37 0.75
C ALA A 265 -6.89 11.09 -0.17
N ASN A 266 -8.20 10.97 0.11
CA ASN A 266 -9.23 11.69 -0.64
C ASN A 266 -9.15 13.20 -0.39
N ARG A 267 -8.71 13.59 0.81
CA ARG A 267 -8.50 14.99 1.19
C ARG A 267 -7.31 15.13 2.13
N VAL A 268 -6.53 16.19 1.92
CA VAL A 268 -5.41 16.58 2.79
C VAL A 268 -5.71 17.94 3.40
N VAL A 269 -5.74 18.01 4.73
CA VAL A 269 -5.94 19.27 5.48
C VAL A 269 -4.59 19.76 6.01
N ARG A 270 -4.32 21.06 5.87
CA ARG A 270 -3.07 21.71 6.30
C ARG A 270 -3.38 22.98 7.09
N PRO A 271 -3.22 22.96 8.43
CA PRO A 271 -3.40 24.14 9.27
C PRO A 271 -2.21 25.12 9.17
#